data_AF-A0A5C8CVV1-F1
#
_entry.id   AF-A0A5C8CVV1-F1
#
_cell.length_a   1.000
_cell.length_b   1.000
_cell.length_c   1.000
_cell.angle_alpha   90.00
_cell.angle_beta   90.00
_cell.angle_gamma   90.00
#
_symmetry.space_group_name_H-M   'P 1'
#
loop_
_entity.id
_entity.type
_entity.pdbx_description
1 polymer ?
#
loop_
_entity_poly.entity_id
_entity_poly.type
_entity_poly.pdbx_seq_one_letter_code
_entity_poly.pdbx_strand_id
1 'polypeptide(L)'
;MVASPRLFIVDFDLVGYPGHFFNQVFGFREAARARGIATRIYISRRAEPAIAAELDAQAILPVLEWLNGDLGSGLESLADAHHFLTPLWDDLRAEKISESDVLVVTSSRPQAIYGIAQWLRERPPAERPAVFFRFLGPEFYDFEKRTFGRVAWTYRFVSRVIHTSPGAERMFFTLNNVRALAHLEALSLRKVFYLPVPKYYGAVGPAEIRPAGPLTIYIYVNVRSGEISDRIVDLIGSILSRHDDVRFLVRFSKDAPGEGNVRRKAAEALADGRVEIVPSEQDHVDYLATIARSDVLLLPYGPVEYRGIVSGVFCETAAMGKIAIIPAETWMADHVEDSRASGVLFASNTLSYMVAAVEKVILERGRLQALADSCANPFREENSCASNLDGMIALAAKAADMRLPQVPLTDATDALGSQHYFGEGWSVADEGFGTWSDGERAEMNFTIAPDAPPLFFNALVRPFLVKGHSRLDVSLTANGVSVAEWSFDISRTADRDWSWRHVQLPAAVSASGEIQIAMHIRSPASPRSLGLSTDSRNLGIAIRQFSLEPEAHAPGGDQSERPTVLARLRRRIRRKLRQVLSPSE
;
A
#
# COMPACT_ATOMS: atom_id res chain seq x y z
N MET A 1 18.51 12.62 29.88
CA MET A 1 17.07 12.44 29.62
C MET A 1 16.87 12.68 28.13
N VAL A 2 16.44 11.68 27.37
CA VAL A 2 16.10 11.87 25.95
C VAL A 2 14.83 12.73 25.92
N ALA A 3 14.85 13.85 25.18
CA ALA A 3 13.67 14.71 25.06
C ALA A 3 12.51 13.91 24.48
N SER A 4 11.31 14.07 25.03
CA SER A 4 10.11 13.44 24.46
C SER A 4 9.86 13.98 23.04
N PRO A 5 9.50 13.11 22.07
CA PRO A 5 9.27 13.53 20.70
C PRO A 5 8.11 14.52 20.63
N ARG A 6 8.21 15.54 19.77
CA ARG A 6 7.04 16.32 19.31
C ARG A 6 6.49 15.71 18.03
N LEU A 7 5.21 15.94 17.78
CA LEU A 7 4.52 15.46 16.57
C LEU A 7 4.14 16.63 15.67
N PHE A 8 4.64 16.63 14.44
CA PHE A 8 4.28 17.58 13.39
C PHE A 8 3.39 16.85 12.37
N ILE A 9 2.16 17.32 12.18
CA ILE A 9 1.15 16.69 11.31
C ILE A 9 1.00 17.55 10.05
N VAL A 10 1.20 16.96 8.88
CA VAL A 10 1.11 17.63 7.57
C VAL A 10 0.02 16.96 6.76
N ASP A 11 -1.05 17.70 6.44
CA ASP A 11 -2.16 17.22 5.61
C ASP A 11 -2.45 18.20 4.47
N PHE A 12 -2.13 17.77 3.24
CA PHE A 12 -2.32 18.58 2.03
C PHE A 12 -3.78 18.60 1.53
N ASP A 13 -4.62 17.68 2.02
CA ASP A 13 -5.96 17.39 1.50
C ASP A 13 -7.09 17.87 2.41
N LEU A 14 -6.76 18.16 3.67
CA LEU A 14 -7.69 18.73 4.62
C LEU A 14 -8.09 20.15 4.21
N VAL A 15 -9.22 20.25 3.51
CA VAL A 15 -9.84 21.53 3.10
C VAL A 15 -11.19 21.79 3.77
N GLY A 16 -11.87 20.74 4.21
CA GLY A 16 -13.23 20.76 4.76
C GLY A 16 -13.45 19.62 5.77
N TYR A 17 -14.59 19.65 6.47
CA TYR A 17 -15.01 18.57 7.38
C TYR A 17 -15.34 17.23 6.67
N PRO A 18 -15.91 17.21 5.44
CA PRO A 18 -16.25 15.96 4.78
C PRO A 18 -15.03 15.08 4.48
N GLY A 19 -15.19 13.78 4.66
CA GLY A 19 -14.18 12.78 4.33
C GLY A 19 -13.39 12.29 5.54
N HIS A 20 -12.23 11.69 5.29
CA HIS A 20 -11.44 11.04 6.34
C HIS A 20 -10.28 11.90 6.88
N PHE A 21 -9.95 13.03 6.23
CA PHE A 21 -8.79 13.84 6.55
C PHE A 21 -8.91 14.54 7.92
N PHE A 22 -10.04 15.22 8.17
CA PHE A 22 -10.27 15.91 9.45
C PHE A 22 -10.16 14.94 10.64
N ASN A 23 -10.90 13.83 10.59
CA ASN A 23 -10.90 12.83 11.66
C ASN A 23 -9.53 12.21 11.90
N GLN A 24 -8.72 12.05 10.86
CA GLN A 24 -7.36 11.55 10.99
C GLN A 24 -6.46 12.56 11.72
N VAL A 25 -6.45 13.82 11.28
CA VAL A 25 -5.62 14.88 11.89
C VAL A 25 -6.05 15.12 13.34
N PHE A 26 -7.35 15.24 13.58
CA PHE A 26 -7.94 15.34 14.91
C PHE A 26 -7.55 14.13 15.78
N GLY A 27 -7.69 12.92 15.25
CA GLY A 27 -7.34 11.69 15.95
C GLY A 27 -5.88 11.59 16.36
N PHE A 28 -4.96 12.02 15.50
CA PHE A 28 -3.53 12.10 15.85
C PHE A 28 -3.27 13.15 16.93
N ARG A 29 -3.92 14.31 16.87
CA ARG A 29 -3.82 15.33 17.91
C ARG A 29 -4.27 14.80 19.27
N GLU A 30 -5.45 14.16 19.33
CA GLU A 30 -5.96 13.60 20.59
C GLU A 30 -5.08 12.45 21.10
N ALA A 31 -4.59 11.59 20.20
CA ALA A 31 -3.67 10.52 20.56
C ALA A 31 -2.35 11.04 21.14
N ALA A 32 -1.80 12.11 20.57
CA ALA A 32 -0.59 12.78 21.06
C ALA A 32 -0.84 13.48 22.40
N ARG A 33 -1.96 14.21 22.53
CA ARG A 33 -2.37 14.86 23.79
C ARG A 33 -2.48 13.86 24.93
N ALA A 34 -3.11 12.71 24.70
CA ALA A 34 -3.23 11.64 25.70
C ALA A 34 -1.86 11.06 26.15
N ARG A 35 -0.81 11.26 25.35
CA ARG A 35 0.59 10.85 25.63
C ARG A 35 1.46 11.99 26.15
N GLY A 36 0.91 13.19 26.35
CA GLY A 36 1.69 14.38 26.69
C GLY A 36 2.68 14.81 25.59
N ILE A 37 2.41 14.45 24.34
CA ILE A 37 3.22 14.80 23.17
C ILE A 37 2.70 16.12 22.60
N ALA A 38 3.58 17.11 22.50
CA ALA A 38 3.24 18.40 21.87
C ALA A 38 3.02 18.22 20.36
N THR A 39 2.02 18.93 19.82
CA THR A 39 1.62 18.82 18.41
C THR A 39 1.71 20.15 17.67
N ARG A 40 2.14 20.11 16.42
CA ARG A 40 1.98 21.18 15.43
C ARG A 40 1.30 20.64 14.19
N ILE A 41 0.35 21.39 13.63
CA ILE A 41 -0.51 20.93 12.54
C ILE A 41 -0.40 21.91 11.38
N TYR A 42 -0.14 21.39 10.19
CA TYR A 42 -0.09 22.12 8.93
C TYR A 42 -1.13 21.58 7.99
N ILE A 43 -1.95 22.48 7.44
CA ILE A 43 -3.03 22.14 6.52
C ILE A 43 -2.97 23.00 5.25
N SER A 44 -3.75 22.61 4.25
CA SER A 44 -3.87 23.35 2.99
C SER A 44 -4.28 24.81 3.23
N ARG A 45 -3.70 25.74 2.46
CA ARG A 45 -4.16 27.14 2.37
C ARG A 45 -5.61 27.28 1.90
N ARG A 46 -6.19 26.22 1.31
CA ARG A 46 -7.60 26.17 0.91
C ARG A 46 -8.54 25.72 2.03
N ALA A 47 -8.02 25.41 3.22
CA ALA A 47 -8.85 24.96 4.32
C ALA A 47 -9.80 26.05 4.80
N GLU A 48 -11.03 25.63 5.13
CA GLU A 48 -11.99 26.50 5.79
C GLU A 48 -11.40 27.08 7.10
N PRO A 49 -11.50 28.40 7.34
CA PRO A 49 -10.90 29.02 8.53
C PRO A 49 -11.34 28.41 9.86
N ALA A 50 -12.57 27.89 9.93
CA ALA A 50 -13.10 27.20 11.11
C ALA A 50 -12.27 25.95 11.48
N ILE A 51 -11.81 25.19 10.48
CA ILE A 51 -10.99 23.98 10.69
C ILE A 51 -9.62 24.36 11.23
N ALA A 52 -9.00 25.41 10.66
CA ALA A 52 -7.72 25.90 11.15
C ALA A 52 -7.80 26.34 12.62
N ALA A 53 -8.87 27.07 12.98
CA ALA A 53 -9.12 27.50 14.35
C ALA A 53 -9.39 26.33 15.30
N GLU A 54 -10.23 25.37 14.89
CA GLU A 54 -10.58 24.21 15.72
C GLU A 54 -9.38 23.27 15.97
N LEU A 55 -8.49 23.15 14.99
CA LEU A 55 -7.30 22.31 15.07
C LEU A 55 -6.08 23.02 15.66
N ASP A 56 -6.12 24.35 15.85
CA ASP A 56 -4.93 25.18 16.10
C ASP A 56 -3.84 24.92 15.04
N ALA A 57 -4.25 24.96 13.77
CA ALA A 57 -3.44 24.57 12.62
C ALA A 57 -2.97 25.76 11.78
N GLN A 58 -1.77 25.64 11.22
CA GLN A 58 -1.19 26.57 10.26
C GLN A 58 -1.65 26.22 8.84
N ALA A 59 -2.53 27.03 8.26
CA ALA A 59 -3.00 26.89 6.89
C ALA A 59 -2.00 27.48 5.89
N ILE A 60 -0.83 26.85 5.74
CA ILE A 60 0.29 27.35 4.93
C ILE A 60 0.66 26.44 3.75
N LEU A 61 0.13 25.21 3.71
CA LEU A 61 0.53 24.23 2.71
C LEU A 61 -0.04 24.59 1.32
N PRO A 62 0.73 24.35 0.24
CA PRO A 62 0.23 24.49 -1.11
C PRO A 62 -0.79 23.39 -1.43
N VAL A 63 -1.45 23.54 -2.58
CA VAL A 63 -2.22 22.46 -3.19
C VAL A 63 -1.26 21.56 -3.94
N LEU A 64 -1.28 20.27 -3.63
CA LEU A 64 -0.61 19.25 -4.43
C LEU A 64 -1.66 18.54 -5.27
N GLU A 65 -1.59 18.69 -6.58
CA GLU A 65 -2.50 18.01 -7.49
C GLU A 65 -2.22 16.51 -7.53
N TRP A 66 -3.29 15.73 -7.67
CA TRP A 66 -3.19 14.32 -7.96
C TRP A 66 -2.64 14.14 -9.37
N LEU A 67 -1.59 13.34 -9.51
CA LEU A 67 -1.00 13.06 -10.81
C LEU A 67 -2.00 12.26 -11.65
N ASN A 68 -2.34 12.79 -12.82
CA ASN A 68 -3.28 12.17 -13.76
C ASN A 68 -2.62 11.09 -14.66
N GLY A 69 -1.34 10.78 -14.42
CA GLY A 69 -0.55 9.83 -15.21
C GLY A 69 0.11 10.43 -16.44
N ASP A 70 0.00 11.74 -16.67
CA ASP A 70 0.84 12.47 -17.62
C ASP A 70 2.24 12.70 -17.02
N LEU A 71 3.28 12.34 -17.77
CA LEU A 71 4.66 12.38 -17.28
C LEU A 71 5.20 13.82 -17.23
N GLY A 72 4.81 14.68 -18.18
CA GLY A 72 5.29 16.06 -18.27
C GLY A 72 4.86 16.90 -17.07
N SER A 73 3.56 16.93 -16.80
CA SER A 73 3.00 17.59 -15.61
C SER A 73 3.55 17.03 -14.30
N GLY A 74 3.82 15.72 -14.23
CA GLY A 74 4.48 15.10 -13.08
C GLY A 74 5.89 15.63 -12.84
N LEU A 75 6.72 15.73 -13.89
CA LEU A 75 8.08 16.24 -13.80
C LEU A 75 8.13 17.74 -13.46
N GLU A 76 7.27 18.56 -14.06
CA GLU A 76 7.13 19.98 -13.71
C GLU A 76 6.77 20.14 -12.23
N SER A 77 5.75 19.40 -11.77
CA SER A 77 5.31 19.43 -10.38
C SER A 77 6.42 18.98 -9.39
N LEU A 78 7.30 18.07 -9.79
CA LEU A 78 8.47 17.67 -9.00
C LEU A 78 9.57 18.74 -8.98
N ALA A 79 9.88 19.36 -10.12
CA ALA A 79 10.91 20.38 -10.22
C ALA A 79 10.63 21.55 -9.27
N ASP A 80 9.36 21.92 -9.19
CA ASP A 80 8.93 23.04 -8.38
C ASP A 80 8.63 22.66 -6.91
N ALA A 81 8.53 21.35 -6.59
CA ALA A 81 8.15 20.84 -5.27
C ALA A 81 8.99 21.42 -4.11
N HIS A 82 10.29 21.65 -4.36
CA HIS A 82 11.17 22.27 -3.38
C HIS A 82 10.76 23.72 -3.06
N HIS A 83 10.34 24.48 -4.08
CA HIS A 83 9.97 25.89 -3.93
C HIS A 83 8.62 26.06 -3.24
N PHE A 84 7.56 25.34 -3.63
CA PHE A 84 6.25 25.60 -3.04
C PHE A 84 6.09 25.12 -1.59
N LEU A 85 6.97 24.22 -1.13
CA LEU A 85 7.02 23.77 0.25
C LEU A 85 7.83 24.72 1.16
N THR A 86 8.41 25.80 0.62
CA THR A 86 9.14 26.83 1.39
C THR A 86 8.42 27.30 2.66
N PRO A 87 7.11 27.61 2.63
CA PRO A 87 6.40 28.00 3.85
C PRO A 87 6.47 26.94 4.96
N LEU A 88 6.39 25.65 4.61
CA LEU A 88 6.54 24.57 5.57
C LEU A 88 7.98 24.51 6.10
N TRP A 89 8.99 24.65 5.24
CA TRP A 89 10.40 24.64 5.65
C TRP A 89 10.74 25.75 6.63
N ASP A 90 10.23 26.96 6.37
CA ASP A 90 10.50 28.13 7.20
C ASP A 90 9.88 27.98 8.59
N ASP A 91 8.65 27.46 8.67
CA ASP A 91 7.99 27.20 9.95
C ASP A 91 8.68 26.06 10.73
N LEU A 92 9.00 24.94 10.08
CA LEU A 92 9.75 23.84 10.71
C LEU A 92 11.13 24.29 11.22
N ARG A 93 11.79 25.22 10.52
CA ARG A 93 13.05 25.83 10.97
C ARG A 93 12.83 26.74 12.18
N ALA A 94 11.78 27.55 12.19
CA ALA A 94 11.41 28.40 13.32
C ALA A 94 11.08 27.59 14.58
N GLU A 95 10.40 26.46 14.42
CA GLU A 95 10.08 25.47 15.47
C GLU A 95 11.30 24.64 15.91
N LYS A 96 12.47 24.84 15.28
CA LYS A 96 13.72 24.12 15.57
C LYS A 96 13.52 22.62 15.61
N ILE A 97 12.91 22.07 14.57
CA ILE A 97 12.68 20.62 14.46
C ILE A 97 14.01 19.85 14.48
N SER A 98 14.02 18.70 15.16
CA SER A 98 15.22 17.94 15.50
C SER A 98 15.07 16.44 15.25
N GLU A 99 16.16 15.71 15.43
CA GLU A 99 16.21 14.25 15.31
C GLU A 99 15.34 13.47 16.30
N SER A 100 14.85 14.10 17.39
CA SER A 100 13.89 13.46 18.29
C SER A 100 12.44 13.61 17.83
N ASP A 101 12.16 14.51 16.89
CA ASP A 101 10.79 14.83 16.47
C ASP A 101 10.27 13.87 15.39
N VAL A 102 8.93 13.77 15.31
CA VAL A 102 8.21 12.98 14.30
C VAL A 102 7.41 13.92 13.40
N LEU A 103 7.59 13.81 12.09
CA LEU A 103 6.81 14.49 11.06
C LEU A 103 5.94 13.46 10.34
N VAL A 104 4.63 13.58 10.37
CA VAL A 104 3.71 12.67 9.66
C VAL A 104 3.02 13.39 8.51
N VAL A 105 3.19 12.86 7.30
CA VAL A 105 2.47 13.24 6.09
C VAL A 105 1.31 12.26 5.90
N THR A 106 0.10 12.71 6.19
CA THR A 106 -1.11 11.86 6.30
C THR A 106 -1.65 11.36 4.95
N SER A 107 -1.33 12.08 3.89
CA SER A 107 -1.64 11.79 2.48
C SER A 107 -0.39 12.03 1.64
N SER A 108 0.35 10.95 1.36
CA SER A 108 1.65 11.04 0.67
C SER A 108 1.49 11.11 -0.83
N ARG A 109 2.33 11.94 -1.46
CA ARG A 109 2.44 12.11 -2.91
C ARG A 109 3.90 12.21 -3.33
N PRO A 110 4.25 11.91 -4.60
CA PRO A 110 5.63 12.01 -5.07
C PRO A 110 6.24 13.39 -4.84
N GLN A 111 5.47 14.47 -5.00
CA GLN A 111 5.93 15.85 -4.79
C GLN A 111 6.37 16.10 -3.34
N ALA A 112 5.54 15.69 -2.37
CA ALA A 112 5.85 15.85 -0.95
C ALA A 112 7.07 15.00 -0.55
N ILE A 113 7.14 13.77 -1.04
CA ILE A 113 8.27 12.87 -0.79
C ILE A 113 9.57 13.48 -1.33
N TYR A 114 9.56 13.94 -2.59
CA TYR A 114 10.73 14.54 -3.23
C TYR A 114 11.17 15.83 -2.52
N GLY A 115 10.23 16.76 -2.27
CA GLY A 115 10.54 18.02 -1.59
C GLY A 115 11.13 17.81 -0.19
N ILE A 116 10.58 16.88 0.59
CA ILE A 116 11.11 16.54 1.92
C ILE A 116 12.49 15.86 1.81
N ALA A 117 12.72 15.00 0.82
CA ALA A 117 14.03 14.39 0.62
C ALA A 117 15.11 15.46 0.37
N GLN A 118 14.81 16.46 -0.47
CA GLN A 118 15.73 17.57 -0.72
C GLN A 118 15.96 18.42 0.53
N TRP A 119 14.90 18.70 1.30
CA TRP A 119 15.00 19.45 2.55
C TRP A 119 15.84 18.72 3.61
N LEU A 120 15.69 17.40 3.77
CA LEU A 120 16.51 16.61 4.70
C LEU A 120 17.98 16.53 4.29
N ARG A 121 18.26 16.46 2.99
CA ARG A 121 19.61 16.42 2.43
C ARG A 121 20.46 17.62 2.83
N GLU A 122 19.85 18.80 2.90
CA GLU A 122 20.52 20.07 3.23
C GLU A 122 20.76 20.27 4.73
N ARG A 123 20.30 19.34 5.58
CA ARG A 123 20.32 19.47 7.04
C ARG A 123 21.34 18.55 7.69
N PRO A 124 21.99 18.95 8.79
CA PRO A 124 22.83 18.06 9.58
C PRO A 124 21.98 16.97 10.28
N PRO A 125 22.55 15.81 10.64
CA PRO A 125 21.80 14.69 11.25
C PRO A 125 20.92 15.09 12.45
N ALA A 126 21.42 15.95 13.35
CA ALA A 126 20.71 16.41 14.55
C ALA A 126 19.41 17.18 14.25
N GLU A 127 19.26 17.65 13.02
CA GLU A 127 18.13 18.46 12.54
C GLU A 127 17.15 17.66 11.66
N ARG A 128 17.32 16.33 11.56
CA ARG A 128 16.52 15.44 10.70
C ARG A 128 15.46 14.66 11.49
N PRO A 129 14.20 15.13 11.53
CA PRO A 129 13.12 14.37 12.19
C PRO A 129 12.89 13.02 11.50
N ALA A 130 12.22 12.10 12.20
CA ALA A 130 11.69 10.90 11.55
C ALA A 130 10.44 11.31 10.76
N VAL A 131 10.45 11.12 9.44
CA VAL A 131 9.36 11.50 8.55
C VAL A 131 8.57 10.28 8.12
N PHE A 132 7.28 10.23 8.40
CA PHE A 132 6.38 9.15 8.03
C PHE A 132 5.48 9.57 6.87
N PHE A 133 5.57 8.84 5.77
CA PHE A 133 4.73 8.99 4.59
C PHE A 133 3.65 7.93 4.64
N ARG A 134 2.40 8.34 4.85
CA ARG A 134 1.24 7.46 4.76
C ARG A 134 0.67 7.41 3.35
N PHE A 135 0.60 6.20 2.80
CA PHE A 135 -0.06 5.91 1.54
C PHE A 135 -1.51 5.49 1.77
N LEU A 136 -2.46 6.15 1.09
CA LEU A 136 -3.90 5.92 1.25
C LEU A 136 -4.44 4.74 0.42
N GLY A 137 -3.82 4.51 -0.73
CA GLY A 137 -4.23 3.51 -1.69
C GLY A 137 -3.18 3.33 -2.79
N PRO A 138 -3.33 2.32 -3.64
CA PRO A 138 -2.33 1.94 -4.61
C PRO A 138 -2.61 2.64 -5.95
N GLU A 139 -2.59 3.98 -5.97
CA GLU A 139 -2.71 4.73 -7.24
C GLU A 139 -1.62 4.37 -8.27
N PHE A 140 -0.56 3.74 -7.79
CA PHE A 140 0.54 3.20 -8.58
C PHE A 140 0.28 1.81 -9.16
N TYR A 141 -0.73 1.05 -8.71
CA TYR A 141 -0.93 -0.35 -9.11
C TYR A 141 -2.41 -0.71 -9.35
N ASP A 142 -2.67 -1.23 -10.54
CA ASP A 142 -3.99 -1.73 -10.96
C ASP A 142 -4.12 -3.21 -10.55
N PHE A 143 -5.00 -3.49 -9.60
CA PHE A 143 -5.24 -4.85 -9.07
C PHE A 143 -6.04 -5.76 -10.02
N GLU A 144 -6.70 -5.20 -11.03
CA GLU A 144 -7.41 -5.98 -12.04
C GLU A 144 -6.46 -6.39 -13.16
N LYS A 145 -5.76 -5.41 -13.73
CA LYS A 145 -4.78 -5.63 -14.79
C LYS A 145 -3.47 -6.23 -14.28
N ARG A 146 -3.24 -6.17 -12.97
CA ARG A 146 -2.02 -6.61 -12.28
C ARG A 146 -0.76 -5.90 -12.78
N THR A 147 -0.89 -4.63 -13.15
CA THR A 147 0.20 -3.82 -13.70
C THR A 147 0.38 -2.51 -12.94
N PHE A 148 1.59 -1.96 -12.99
CA PHE A 148 1.83 -0.61 -12.52
C PHE A 148 1.21 0.41 -13.49
N GLY A 149 0.48 1.39 -12.94
CA GLY A 149 -0.09 2.48 -13.72
C GLY A 149 0.96 3.52 -14.10
N ARG A 150 0.62 4.49 -14.97
CA ARG A 150 1.57 5.54 -15.39
C ARG A 150 2.11 6.40 -14.25
N VAL A 151 1.33 6.61 -13.19
CA VAL A 151 1.77 7.37 -12.00
C VAL A 151 2.94 6.69 -11.28
N ALA A 152 3.08 5.37 -11.41
CA ALA A 152 4.15 4.59 -10.80
C ALA A 152 5.55 5.06 -11.22
N TRP A 153 5.71 5.59 -12.43
CA TRP A 153 6.98 6.14 -12.91
C TRP A 153 7.48 7.31 -12.07
N THR A 154 6.58 8.18 -11.63
CA THR A 154 6.95 9.32 -10.78
C THR A 154 7.40 8.84 -9.41
N TYR A 155 6.71 7.85 -8.84
CA TYR A 155 7.13 7.21 -7.59
C TYR A 155 8.50 6.52 -7.71
N ARG A 156 8.76 5.85 -8.84
CA ARG A 156 10.07 5.24 -9.15
C ARG A 156 11.17 6.29 -9.18
N PHE A 157 10.97 7.36 -9.93
CA PHE A 157 11.92 8.46 -10.06
C PHE A 157 12.25 9.06 -8.68
N VAL A 158 11.22 9.42 -7.91
CA VAL A 158 11.40 10.00 -6.58
C VAL A 158 12.10 9.03 -5.63
N SER A 159 11.75 7.75 -5.67
CA SER A 159 12.40 6.74 -4.83
C SER A 159 13.89 6.59 -5.17
N ARG A 160 14.28 6.68 -6.45
CA ARG A 160 15.68 6.68 -6.86
C ARG A 160 16.45 7.89 -6.30
N VAL A 161 15.84 9.07 -6.32
CA VAL A 161 16.44 10.27 -5.71
C VAL A 161 16.65 10.08 -4.21
N ILE A 162 15.67 9.50 -3.51
CA ILE A 162 15.78 9.25 -2.07
C ILE A 162 16.93 8.29 -1.76
N HIS A 163 17.10 7.18 -2.50
CA HIS A 163 18.11 6.16 -2.19
C HIS A 163 19.54 6.68 -2.10
N THR A 164 19.86 7.76 -2.81
CA THR A 164 21.19 8.38 -2.79
C THR A 164 21.26 9.66 -1.96
N SER A 165 20.15 10.07 -1.33
CA SER A 165 20.07 11.33 -0.58
C SER A 165 20.36 11.14 0.91
N PRO A 166 21.29 11.92 1.50
CA PRO A 166 21.42 12.02 2.96
C PRO A 166 20.07 12.32 3.64
N GLY A 167 19.79 11.66 4.76
CA GLY A 167 18.51 11.81 5.47
C GLY A 167 17.44 10.81 5.00
N ALA A 168 17.70 10.06 3.93
CA ALA A 168 16.82 8.99 3.50
C ALA A 168 16.57 7.97 4.62
N GLU A 169 17.55 7.67 5.47
CA GLU A 169 17.41 6.79 6.64
C GLU A 169 16.31 7.22 7.62
N ARG A 170 15.82 8.45 7.51
CA ARG A 170 14.76 9.04 8.34
C ARG A 170 13.40 9.07 7.66
N MET A 171 13.25 8.57 6.43
CA MET A 171 12.01 8.60 5.65
C MET A 171 11.31 7.23 5.66
N PHE A 172 10.21 7.11 6.39
CA PHE A 172 9.46 5.86 6.57
C PHE A 172 8.25 5.83 5.65
N PHE A 173 8.16 4.84 4.77
CA PHE A 173 6.95 4.59 3.99
C PHE A 173 6.03 3.67 4.78
N THR A 174 4.79 4.10 4.97
CA THR A 174 3.80 3.38 5.76
C THR A 174 2.53 3.15 4.98
N LEU A 175 1.96 1.98 5.17
CA LEU A 175 0.78 1.54 4.45
C LEU A 175 -0.05 0.62 5.36
N ASN A 176 -1.38 0.66 5.23
CA ASN A 176 -2.32 -0.05 6.10
C ASN A 176 -3.02 -1.24 5.41
N ASN A 177 -2.62 -1.54 4.18
CA ASN A 177 -3.00 -2.72 3.42
C ASN A 177 -1.79 -3.57 3.02
N VAL A 178 -1.60 -4.67 3.72
CA VAL A 178 -0.63 -5.75 3.42
C VAL A 178 -0.60 -6.21 1.95
N ARG A 179 -1.73 -6.19 1.22
CA ARG A 179 -1.79 -6.60 -0.19
C ARG A 179 -1.06 -5.62 -1.11
N ALA A 180 -1.05 -4.33 -0.77
CA ALA A 180 -0.35 -3.29 -1.54
C ALA A 180 1.12 -3.11 -1.11
N LEU A 181 1.53 -3.69 0.01
CA LEU A 181 2.86 -3.50 0.59
C LEU A 181 3.95 -3.97 -0.37
N ALA A 182 3.87 -5.22 -0.85
CA ALA A 182 4.87 -5.78 -1.75
C ALA A 182 4.97 -5.00 -3.08
N HIS A 183 3.86 -4.44 -3.56
CA HIS A 183 3.85 -3.62 -4.76
C HIS A 183 4.53 -2.26 -4.53
N LEU A 184 4.31 -1.61 -3.38
CA LEU A 184 5.01 -0.38 -3.05
C LEU A 184 6.49 -0.62 -2.74
N GLU A 185 6.85 -1.73 -2.10
CA GLU A 185 8.24 -2.14 -1.89
C GLU A 185 8.94 -2.39 -3.22
N ALA A 186 8.31 -3.17 -4.10
CA ALA A 186 8.80 -3.38 -5.45
C ALA A 186 8.98 -2.05 -6.17
N LEU A 187 8.02 -1.11 -6.06
CA LEU A 187 8.04 0.20 -6.70
C LEU A 187 9.11 1.15 -6.16
N SER A 188 9.24 1.22 -4.84
CA SER A 188 10.11 2.18 -4.16
C SER A 188 11.51 1.63 -3.91
N LEU A 189 11.72 0.32 -4.09
CA LEU A 189 12.96 -0.39 -3.75
C LEU A 189 13.38 -0.19 -2.30
N ARG A 190 12.38 0.02 -1.46
CA ARG A 190 12.52 0.41 -0.08
C ARG A 190 11.50 -0.36 0.74
N LYS A 191 11.90 -0.76 1.92
CA LYS A 191 11.03 -1.40 2.89
C LYS A 191 9.85 -0.50 3.24
N VAL A 192 8.67 -1.09 3.22
CA VAL A 192 7.42 -0.43 3.59
C VAL A 192 6.94 -1.03 4.91
N PHE A 193 6.57 -0.17 5.84
CA PHE A 193 6.13 -0.59 7.16
C PHE A 193 4.61 -0.64 7.22
N TYR A 194 4.08 -1.82 7.57
CA TYR A 194 2.67 -1.93 7.91
C TYR A 194 2.39 -1.17 9.20
N LEU A 195 1.48 -0.20 9.15
CA LEU A 195 0.88 0.42 10.34
C LEU A 195 -0.65 0.29 10.26
N PRO A 196 -1.34 0.05 11.39
CA PRO A 196 -2.80 -0.08 11.40
C PRO A 196 -3.50 1.17 10.88
N VAL A 197 -4.78 1.02 10.51
CA VAL A 197 -5.57 2.16 10.01
C VAL A 197 -5.68 3.22 11.12
N PRO A 198 -5.22 4.47 10.90
CA PRO A 198 -5.35 5.53 11.89
C PRO A 198 -6.79 6.05 11.89
N LYS A 199 -7.64 5.46 12.73
CA LYS A 199 -9.02 5.92 12.94
C LYS A 199 -9.20 6.59 14.30
N TYR A 200 -10.05 7.60 14.28
CA TYR A 200 -10.64 8.19 15.46
C TYR A 200 -12.11 7.77 15.52
N TYR A 201 -12.53 7.22 16.65
CA TYR A 201 -13.86 6.63 16.82
C TYR A 201 -14.76 7.41 17.79
N GLY A 202 -14.32 8.58 18.26
CA GLY A 202 -15.05 9.38 19.25
C GLY A 202 -15.29 8.67 20.58
N ALA A 203 -16.26 9.19 21.35
CA ALA A 203 -16.64 8.66 22.67
C ALA A 203 -17.54 7.42 22.61
N VAL A 204 -18.03 7.05 21.42
CA VAL A 204 -18.99 5.96 21.23
C VAL A 204 -18.31 4.60 21.52
N GLY A 205 -18.73 3.92 22.59
CA GLY A 205 -18.17 2.64 23.03
C GLY A 205 -18.92 1.42 22.46
N PRO A 206 -18.28 0.26 22.28
CA PRO A 206 -18.92 -0.92 21.66
C PRO A 206 -20.07 -1.53 22.49
N ALA A 207 -20.05 -1.38 23.82
CA ALA A 207 -21.06 -1.96 24.72
C ALA A 207 -22.35 -1.12 24.85
N GLU A 208 -22.32 0.16 24.47
CA GLU A 208 -23.47 1.08 24.62
C GLU A 208 -24.54 0.88 23.53
N ILE A 209 -24.33 -0.06 22.61
CA ILE A 209 -24.98 0.01 21.31
C ILE A 209 -25.56 -1.34 20.86
N ARG A 210 -26.64 -1.75 21.50
CA ARG A 210 -27.58 -2.70 20.91
C ARG A 210 -28.96 -2.07 20.84
N PRO A 211 -29.49 -1.78 19.63
CA PRO A 211 -30.88 -1.36 19.53
C PRO A 211 -31.77 -2.53 19.97
N ALA A 212 -32.70 -2.29 20.90
CA ALA A 212 -33.79 -3.21 21.14
C ALA A 212 -34.78 -3.12 19.96
N GLY A 213 -35.15 -4.26 19.37
CA GLY A 213 -36.16 -4.30 18.30
C GLY A 213 -35.74 -5.09 17.04
N PRO A 214 -36.35 -4.79 15.87
CA PRO A 214 -36.11 -5.53 14.62
C PRO A 214 -34.65 -5.42 14.16
N LEU A 215 -34.20 -6.42 13.40
CA LEU A 215 -32.87 -6.43 12.81
C LEU A 215 -32.70 -5.23 11.88
N THR A 216 -31.75 -4.37 12.19
CA THR A 216 -31.49 -3.13 11.46
C THR A 216 -30.29 -3.30 10.54
N ILE A 217 -30.54 -3.32 9.24
CA ILE A 217 -29.49 -3.42 8.22
C ILE A 217 -29.20 -2.03 7.65
N TYR A 218 -27.99 -1.53 7.88
CA TYR A 218 -27.51 -0.29 7.29
C TYR A 218 -26.80 -0.58 5.97
N ILE A 219 -27.32 -0.07 4.86
CA ILE A 219 -26.72 -0.16 3.53
C ILE A 219 -25.99 1.15 3.24
N TYR A 220 -24.66 1.07 3.07
CA TYR A 220 -23.85 2.22 2.69
C TYR A 220 -23.37 2.08 1.25
N VAL A 221 -24.01 2.83 0.35
CA VAL A 221 -23.68 2.86 -1.08
C VAL A 221 -22.70 3.99 -1.36
N ASN A 222 -21.68 3.72 -2.16
CA ASN A 222 -20.73 4.72 -2.62
C ASN A 222 -20.50 4.65 -4.13
N VAL A 223 -19.69 5.56 -4.66
CA VAL A 223 -19.32 5.62 -6.09
C VAL A 223 -18.71 4.31 -6.63
N ARG A 224 -18.13 3.47 -5.77
CA ARG A 224 -17.51 2.17 -6.11
C ARG A 224 -18.46 0.99 -5.97
N SER A 225 -19.72 1.24 -5.67
CA SER A 225 -20.74 0.19 -5.56
C SER A 225 -21.14 -0.34 -6.94
N GLY A 226 -20.87 0.38 -8.03
CA GLY A 226 -21.12 -0.08 -9.39
C GLY A 226 -22.61 -0.25 -9.68
N GLU A 227 -22.95 -1.17 -10.59
CA GLU A 227 -24.32 -1.35 -11.11
C GLU A 227 -25.35 -1.79 -10.05
N ILE A 228 -24.92 -2.40 -8.94
CA ILE A 228 -25.86 -2.78 -7.87
C ILE A 228 -26.57 -1.57 -7.26
N SER A 229 -25.98 -0.38 -7.35
CA SER A 229 -26.51 0.84 -6.72
C SER A 229 -27.95 1.12 -7.18
N ASP A 230 -28.29 0.80 -8.43
CA ASP A 230 -29.64 0.93 -9.00
C ASP A 230 -30.61 -0.19 -8.61
N ARG A 231 -30.10 -1.27 -8.03
CA ARG A 231 -30.82 -2.50 -7.67
C ARG A 231 -31.00 -2.67 -6.16
N ILE A 232 -30.53 -1.73 -5.35
CA ILE A 232 -30.65 -1.77 -3.88
C ILE A 232 -32.11 -1.90 -3.42
N VAL A 233 -33.05 -1.25 -4.09
CA VAL A 233 -34.47 -1.38 -3.75
C VAL A 233 -35.05 -2.76 -4.04
N ASP A 234 -34.55 -3.45 -5.07
CA ASP A 234 -34.95 -4.83 -5.34
C ASP A 234 -34.40 -5.79 -4.27
N LEU A 235 -33.20 -5.52 -3.75
CA LEU A 235 -32.63 -6.23 -2.60
C LEU A 235 -33.51 -6.06 -1.37
N ILE A 236 -33.84 -4.81 -1.03
CA ILE A 236 -34.70 -4.47 0.11
C ILE A 236 -36.06 -5.16 -0.02
N GLY A 237 -36.73 -5.00 -1.17
CA GLY A 237 -38.02 -5.62 -1.42
C GLY A 237 -38.00 -7.14 -1.36
N SER A 238 -36.90 -7.77 -1.82
CA SER A 238 -36.72 -9.22 -1.71
C SER A 238 -36.62 -9.70 -0.26
N ILE A 239 -35.99 -8.94 0.63
CA ILE A 239 -35.86 -9.31 2.05
C ILE A 239 -37.16 -9.01 2.80
N LEU A 240 -37.74 -7.82 2.62
CA LEU A 240 -38.95 -7.38 3.33
C LEU A 240 -40.20 -8.21 2.98
N SER A 241 -40.23 -8.89 1.83
CA SER A 241 -41.32 -9.80 1.48
C SER A 241 -41.27 -11.15 2.20
N ARG A 242 -40.16 -11.45 2.88
CA ARG A 242 -39.91 -12.73 3.56
C ARG A 242 -39.68 -12.58 5.06
N HIS A 243 -39.32 -11.39 5.52
CA HIS A 243 -38.99 -11.12 6.92
C HIS A 243 -39.65 -9.83 7.40
N ASP A 244 -40.57 -9.96 8.36
CA ASP A 244 -41.32 -8.83 8.94
C ASP A 244 -40.55 -8.13 10.07
N ASP A 245 -39.52 -8.78 10.63
CA ASP A 245 -38.70 -8.29 11.73
C ASP A 245 -37.38 -7.64 11.27
N VAL A 246 -37.31 -7.20 10.01
CA VAL A 246 -36.15 -6.53 9.41
C VAL A 246 -36.51 -5.10 9.01
N ARG A 247 -35.59 -4.17 9.27
CA ARG A 247 -35.65 -2.78 8.80
C ARG A 247 -34.34 -2.36 8.15
N PHE A 248 -34.41 -1.38 7.26
CA PHE A 248 -33.25 -0.87 6.50
C PHE A 248 -33.00 0.60 6.77
N LEU A 249 -31.73 0.94 6.98
CA LEU A 249 -31.21 2.29 6.83
C LEU A 249 -30.43 2.33 5.53
N VAL A 250 -30.62 3.31 4.66
CA VAL A 250 -29.92 3.39 3.38
C VAL A 250 -29.25 4.75 3.24
N ARG A 251 -27.94 4.76 3.04
CA ARG A 251 -27.18 5.97 2.75
C ARG A 251 -26.48 5.86 1.41
N PHE A 252 -26.52 6.95 0.66
CA PHE A 252 -25.68 7.18 -0.51
C PHE A 252 -24.61 8.18 -0.14
N SER A 253 -23.34 7.86 -0.42
CA SER A 253 -22.27 8.86 -0.35
C SER A 253 -22.53 9.95 -1.39
N LYS A 254 -21.86 11.10 -1.23
CA LYS A 254 -21.82 12.12 -2.28
C LYS A 254 -21.45 11.47 -3.62
N ASP A 255 -22.16 11.86 -4.67
CA ASP A 255 -22.00 11.41 -6.06
C ASP A 255 -22.25 9.91 -6.32
N ALA A 256 -22.74 9.15 -5.33
CA ALA A 256 -23.09 7.75 -5.54
C ALA A 256 -24.33 7.63 -6.46
N PRO A 257 -24.29 6.76 -7.48
CA PRO A 257 -25.44 6.55 -8.35
C PRO A 257 -26.59 5.83 -7.62
N GLY A 258 -27.80 5.89 -8.18
CA GLY A 258 -28.95 5.08 -7.73
C GLY A 258 -29.83 5.70 -6.64
N GLU A 259 -29.43 6.80 -5.99
CA GLU A 259 -30.23 7.43 -4.92
C GLU A 259 -31.65 7.80 -5.39
N GLY A 260 -31.78 8.44 -6.56
CA GLY A 260 -33.08 8.84 -7.09
C GLY A 260 -33.99 7.67 -7.44
N ASN A 261 -33.43 6.51 -7.81
CA ASN A 261 -34.19 5.30 -8.08
C ASN A 261 -34.71 4.69 -6.78
N VAL A 262 -33.85 4.58 -5.76
CA VAL A 262 -34.24 4.13 -4.43
C VAL A 262 -35.28 5.05 -3.81
N ARG A 263 -35.10 6.38 -3.82
CA ARG A 263 -36.10 7.31 -3.26
C ARG A 263 -37.48 7.17 -3.92
N ARG A 264 -37.52 6.97 -5.23
CA ARG A 264 -38.78 6.83 -6.00
C ARG A 264 -39.49 5.52 -5.70
N LYS A 265 -38.77 4.40 -5.74
CA LYS A 265 -39.35 3.06 -5.54
C LYS A 265 -39.55 2.71 -4.07
N ALA A 266 -38.70 3.22 -3.17
CA ALA A 266 -38.85 3.03 -1.75
C ALA A 266 -39.98 3.89 -1.16
N ALA A 267 -40.58 4.84 -1.89
CA ALA A 267 -41.69 5.66 -1.39
C ALA A 267 -42.85 4.80 -0.84
N GLU A 268 -43.11 3.63 -1.44
CA GLU A 268 -44.10 2.66 -0.98
C GLU A 268 -43.66 1.90 0.29
N ALA A 269 -42.38 1.51 0.40
CA ALA A 269 -41.81 0.84 1.58
C ALA A 269 -41.50 1.79 2.75
N LEU A 270 -41.23 3.06 2.44
CA LEU A 270 -41.09 4.17 3.39
C LEU A 270 -42.42 4.46 4.10
N ALA A 271 -43.56 4.21 3.43
CA ALA A 271 -44.89 4.36 4.03
C ALA A 271 -45.16 3.35 5.17
N ASP A 272 -44.49 2.20 5.16
CA ASP A 272 -44.55 1.16 6.22
C ASP A 272 -43.48 1.38 7.31
N GLY A 273 -42.66 2.43 7.21
CA GLY A 273 -41.65 2.80 8.23
C GLY A 273 -40.47 1.83 8.39
N ARG A 274 -40.39 0.76 7.60
CA ARG A 274 -39.30 -0.25 7.63
C ARG A 274 -38.07 0.13 6.82
N VAL A 275 -38.11 1.23 6.07
CA VAL A 275 -36.96 1.76 5.32
C VAL A 275 -36.78 3.23 5.71
N GLU A 276 -35.54 3.64 5.98
CA GLU A 276 -35.16 5.03 6.22
C GLU A 276 -34.03 5.41 5.26
N ILE A 277 -34.20 6.51 4.52
CA ILE A 277 -33.11 7.07 3.69
C ILE A 277 -32.35 8.09 4.53
N VAL A 278 -31.13 7.74 4.91
CA VAL A 278 -30.24 8.58 5.72
C VAL A 278 -29.67 9.71 4.84
N PRO A 279 -29.62 10.96 5.33
CA PRO A 279 -29.01 12.07 4.61
C PRO A 279 -27.56 11.77 4.19
N SER A 280 -27.20 12.18 2.97
CA SER A 280 -25.83 12.05 2.46
C SER A 280 -24.87 12.99 3.19
N GLU A 281 -25.36 14.15 3.63
CA GLU A 281 -24.67 15.11 4.50
C GLU A 281 -25.06 14.86 5.96
N GLN A 282 -24.08 14.45 6.77
CA GLN A 282 -24.18 14.32 8.22
C GLN A 282 -22.85 14.77 8.81
N ASP A 283 -22.90 15.38 10.00
CA ASP A 283 -21.66 15.53 10.78
C ASP A 283 -21.15 14.15 11.23
N HIS A 284 -19.94 14.12 11.79
CA HIS A 284 -19.32 12.86 12.18
C HIS A 284 -20.07 12.15 13.33
N VAL A 285 -20.68 12.91 14.25
CA VAL A 285 -21.37 12.36 15.42
C VAL A 285 -22.65 11.67 14.97
N ASP A 286 -23.46 12.33 14.13
CA ASP A 286 -24.69 11.78 13.57
C ASP A 286 -24.43 10.57 12.68
N TYR A 287 -23.33 10.60 11.92
CA TYR A 287 -22.88 9.46 11.12
C TYR A 287 -22.56 8.24 12.00
N LEU A 288 -21.76 8.41 13.05
CA LEU A 288 -21.44 7.32 13.97
C LEU A 288 -22.68 6.84 14.73
N ALA A 289 -23.59 7.74 15.11
CA ALA A 289 -24.88 7.39 15.73
C ALA A 289 -25.77 6.55 14.79
N THR A 290 -25.69 6.79 13.47
CA THR A 290 -26.39 6.00 12.47
C THR A 290 -25.88 4.56 12.42
N ILE A 291 -24.56 4.36 12.38
CA ILE A 291 -23.95 3.01 12.45
C ILE A 291 -24.30 2.37 13.79
N ALA A 292 -24.26 3.16 14.87
CA ALA A 292 -24.53 2.68 16.21
C ALA A 292 -25.92 2.03 16.29
N ARG A 293 -26.99 2.69 15.85
CA ARG A 293 -28.35 2.13 15.90
C ARG A 293 -28.63 1.01 14.88
N SER A 294 -27.62 0.52 14.15
CA SER A 294 -27.72 -0.65 13.26
C SER A 294 -27.19 -1.93 13.92
N ASP A 295 -27.61 -3.09 13.43
CA ASP A 295 -27.07 -4.40 13.80
C ASP A 295 -26.03 -4.88 12.77
N VAL A 296 -26.30 -4.60 11.50
CA VAL A 296 -25.57 -5.12 10.35
C VAL A 296 -25.24 -3.96 9.42
N LEU A 297 -24.02 -3.95 8.88
CA LEU A 297 -23.63 -3.07 7.79
C LEU A 297 -23.47 -3.88 6.50
N LEU A 298 -24.20 -3.51 5.45
CA LEU A 298 -23.99 -3.99 4.08
C LEU A 298 -23.19 -2.95 3.29
N LEU A 299 -22.02 -3.37 2.79
CA LEU A 299 -21.19 -2.61 1.86
C LEU A 299 -21.24 -3.26 0.47
N PRO A 300 -22.14 -2.81 -0.41
CA PRO A 300 -22.35 -3.41 -1.73
C PRO A 300 -21.28 -2.93 -2.73
N TYR A 301 -20.01 -3.08 -2.37
CA TYR A 301 -18.86 -2.56 -3.11
C TYR A 301 -18.42 -3.52 -4.21
N GLY A 302 -17.89 -2.96 -5.31
CA GLY A 302 -17.05 -3.71 -6.24
C GLY A 302 -15.75 -4.15 -5.55
N PRO A 303 -15.29 -5.41 -5.72
CA PRO A 303 -14.15 -5.94 -4.97
C PRO A 303 -12.80 -5.38 -5.42
N VAL A 304 -12.65 -5.02 -6.70
CA VAL A 304 -11.36 -4.75 -7.35
C VAL A 304 -10.55 -3.69 -6.61
N GLU A 305 -11.12 -2.50 -6.38
CA GLU A 305 -10.39 -1.42 -5.72
C GLU A 305 -10.09 -1.75 -4.25
N TYR A 306 -11.02 -2.41 -3.56
CA TYR A 306 -10.90 -2.80 -2.15
C TYR A 306 -9.96 -3.99 -1.89
N ARG A 307 -9.40 -4.60 -2.95
CA ARG A 307 -8.16 -5.40 -2.83
C ARG A 307 -6.98 -4.54 -2.37
N GLY A 308 -6.94 -3.31 -2.88
CA GLY A 308 -5.83 -2.37 -2.74
C GLY A 308 -6.04 -1.26 -1.72
N ILE A 309 -7.28 -0.85 -1.45
CA ILE A 309 -7.61 0.20 -0.48
C ILE A 309 -8.30 -0.34 0.78
N VAL A 310 -8.25 0.44 1.86
CA VAL A 310 -9.00 0.14 3.09
C VAL A 310 -10.38 0.79 3.08
N SER A 311 -11.32 0.24 3.86
CA SER A 311 -12.65 0.84 4.08
C SER A 311 -12.75 1.45 5.47
N GLY A 312 -12.89 2.78 5.55
CA GLY A 312 -13.11 3.47 6.81
C GLY A 312 -14.42 3.07 7.49
N VAL A 313 -15.48 2.90 6.70
CA VAL A 313 -16.83 2.50 7.15
C VAL A 313 -16.80 1.09 7.77
N PHE A 314 -16.03 0.17 7.17
CA PHE A 314 -15.81 -1.15 7.74
C PHE A 314 -15.05 -1.08 9.08
N CYS A 315 -14.04 -0.20 9.18
CA CYS A 315 -13.29 -0.05 10.42
C CYS A 315 -14.18 0.44 11.58
N GLU A 316 -15.09 1.37 11.31
CA GLU A 316 -16.07 1.89 12.29
C GLU A 316 -17.07 0.79 12.68
N THR A 317 -17.54 0.01 11.72
CA THR A 317 -18.45 -1.12 11.93
C THR A 317 -17.84 -2.21 12.80
N ALA A 318 -16.62 -2.64 12.47
CA ALA A 318 -15.91 -3.65 13.25
C ALA A 318 -15.62 -3.16 14.66
N ALA A 319 -15.18 -1.90 14.80
CA ALA A 319 -14.90 -1.28 16.11
C ALA A 319 -16.15 -1.09 16.98
N MET A 320 -17.34 -1.03 16.38
CA MET A 320 -18.64 -0.95 17.08
C MET A 320 -19.29 -2.33 17.31
N GLY A 321 -18.60 -3.43 16.99
CA GLY A 321 -19.13 -4.78 17.18
C GLY A 321 -20.34 -5.08 16.30
N LYS A 322 -20.36 -4.55 15.07
CA LYS A 322 -21.44 -4.81 14.11
C LYS A 322 -21.07 -5.92 13.14
N ILE A 323 -22.08 -6.60 12.61
CA ILE A 323 -21.89 -7.65 11.60
C ILE A 323 -21.70 -6.99 10.23
N ALA A 324 -20.64 -7.33 9.51
CA ALA A 324 -20.39 -6.79 8.17
C ALA A 324 -20.87 -7.75 7.06
N ILE A 325 -21.51 -7.25 6.02
CA ILE A 325 -21.72 -7.96 4.75
C ILE A 325 -20.89 -7.23 3.69
N ILE A 326 -19.87 -7.92 3.17
CA ILE A 326 -18.79 -7.30 2.38
C ILE A 326 -18.35 -8.21 1.23
N PRO A 327 -17.74 -7.66 0.18
CA PRO A 327 -17.18 -8.46 -0.91
C PRO A 327 -16.01 -9.32 -0.44
N ALA A 328 -15.94 -10.56 -0.93
CA ALA A 328 -14.80 -11.45 -0.81
C ALA A 328 -13.57 -10.88 -1.55
N GLU A 329 -12.39 -11.46 -1.28
CA GLU A 329 -11.11 -11.06 -1.90
C GLU A 329 -10.71 -9.59 -1.69
N THR A 330 -11.16 -8.97 -0.60
CA THR A 330 -10.82 -7.59 -0.26
C THR A 330 -9.99 -7.52 1.02
N TRP A 331 -9.38 -6.37 1.28
CA TRP A 331 -8.74 -6.10 2.57
C TRP A 331 -9.70 -6.33 3.75
N MET A 332 -10.99 -5.99 3.60
CA MET A 332 -11.99 -6.22 4.64
C MET A 332 -12.25 -7.72 4.85
N ALA A 333 -12.29 -8.50 3.77
CA ALA A 333 -12.47 -9.94 3.83
C ALA A 333 -11.35 -10.63 4.64
N ASP A 334 -10.10 -10.17 4.49
CA ASP A 334 -8.97 -10.70 5.27
C ASP A 334 -9.22 -10.60 6.78
N HIS A 335 -9.88 -9.52 7.26
CA HIS A 335 -10.21 -9.36 8.67
C HIS A 335 -11.31 -10.31 9.14
N VAL A 336 -12.30 -10.61 8.29
CA VAL A 336 -13.37 -11.57 8.61
C VAL A 336 -12.82 -13.00 8.62
N GLU A 337 -12.03 -13.38 7.62
CA GLU A 337 -11.40 -14.70 7.51
C GLU A 337 -10.42 -14.96 8.67
N ASP A 338 -9.70 -13.93 9.12
CA ASP A 338 -8.81 -14.01 10.28
C ASP A 338 -9.53 -13.98 11.63
N SER A 339 -10.88 -13.93 11.63
CA SER A 339 -11.69 -13.77 12.84
C SER A 339 -11.29 -12.53 13.66
N ARG A 340 -10.84 -11.47 12.99
CA ARG A 340 -10.58 -10.14 13.59
C ARG A 340 -11.78 -9.21 13.47
N ALA A 341 -12.77 -9.58 12.65
CA ALA A 341 -14.07 -8.94 12.54
C ALA A 341 -15.12 -10.03 12.25
N SER A 342 -16.40 -9.70 12.46
CA SER A 342 -17.51 -10.61 12.14
C SER A 342 -18.21 -10.19 10.86
N GLY A 343 -18.55 -11.15 10.01
CA GLY A 343 -19.28 -10.84 8.78
C GLY A 343 -19.57 -12.03 7.88
N VAL A 344 -20.29 -11.74 6.80
CA VAL A 344 -20.57 -12.65 5.69
C VAL A 344 -19.98 -12.07 4.41
N LEU A 345 -19.22 -12.90 3.69
CA LEU A 345 -18.60 -12.53 2.43
C LEU A 345 -19.52 -12.89 1.26
N PHE A 346 -19.61 -12.00 0.27
CA PHE A 346 -20.24 -12.31 -1.03
C PHE A 346 -19.20 -12.34 -2.15
N ALA A 347 -19.29 -13.33 -3.03
CA ALA A 347 -18.29 -13.56 -4.08
C ALA A 347 -18.41 -12.59 -5.27
N SER A 348 -19.63 -12.10 -5.54
CA SER A 348 -19.88 -11.17 -6.64
C SER A 348 -20.84 -10.08 -6.21
N ASN A 349 -20.64 -8.87 -6.76
CA ASN A 349 -21.44 -7.69 -6.48
C ASN A 349 -22.78 -7.73 -7.26
N THR A 350 -23.54 -8.81 -7.10
CA THR A 350 -24.85 -9.01 -7.74
C THR A 350 -25.94 -9.21 -6.71
N LEU A 351 -27.19 -8.93 -7.13
CA LEU A 351 -28.37 -9.00 -6.27
C LEU A 351 -28.52 -10.36 -5.57
N SER A 352 -28.34 -11.47 -6.30
CA SER A 352 -28.53 -12.82 -5.75
C SER A 352 -27.55 -13.15 -4.63
N TYR A 353 -26.28 -12.79 -4.80
CA TYR A 353 -25.24 -13.03 -3.79
C TYR A 353 -25.46 -12.17 -2.54
N MET A 354 -25.87 -10.91 -2.70
CA MET A 354 -26.16 -10.04 -1.56
C MET A 354 -27.41 -10.45 -0.80
N VAL A 355 -28.49 -10.84 -1.50
CA VAL A 355 -29.68 -11.41 -0.85
C VAL A 355 -29.29 -12.66 -0.05
N ALA A 356 -28.53 -13.58 -0.64
CA ALA A 356 -28.07 -14.78 0.06
C ALA A 356 -27.20 -14.45 1.29
N ALA A 357 -26.36 -13.41 1.20
CA ALA A 357 -25.55 -12.96 2.33
C ALA A 357 -26.39 -12.37 3.46
N VAL A 358 -27.42 -11.58 3.15
CA VAL A 358 -28.37 -11.06 4.15
C VAL A 358 -29.15 -12.19 4.82
N GLU A 359 -29.66 -13.16 4.04
CA GLU A 359 -30.34 -14.35 4.57
C GLU A 359 -29.46 -15.14 5.55
N LYS A 360 -28.18 -15.30 5.20
CA LYS A 360 -27.22 -15.96 6.08
C LYS A 360 -27.01 -15.20 7.38
N VAL A 361 -26.98 -13.86 7.34
CA VAL A 361 -26.90 -13.04 8.55
C VAL A 361 -28.16 -13.19 9.41
N ILE A 362 -29.35 -13.21 8.81
CA ILE A 362 -30.61 -13.45 9.53
C ILE A 362 -30.57 -14.81 10.24
N LEU A 363 -30.16 -15.87 9.53
CA LEU A 363 -30.09 -17.23 10.05
C LEU A 363 -29.05 -17.38 11.18
N GLU A 364 -27.87 -16.77 11.03
CA GLU A 364 -26.73 -16.94 11.93
C GLU A 364 -26.52 -15.78 12.91
N ARG A 365 -27.51 -14.88 13.06
CA ARG A 365 -27.40 -13.60 13.78
C ARG A 365 -26.73 -13.73 15.15
N GLY A 366 -27.18 -14.68 15.98
CA GLY A 366 -26.65 -14.85 17.34
C GLY A 366 -25.16 -15.19 17.36
N ARG A 367 -24.72 -16.11 16.49
CA ARG A 367 -23.32 -16.52 16.37
C ARG A 367 -22.45 -15.38 15.82
N LEU A 368 -22.92 -14.71 14.77
CA LEU A 368 -22.21 -13.60 14.14
C LEU A 368 -22.10 -12.39 15.08
N GLN A 369 -23.15 -12.07 15.84
CA GLN A 369 -23.13 -10.96 16.79
C GLN A 369 -22.16 -11.25 17.95
N ALA A 370 -22.17 -12.46 18.51
CA ALA A 370 -21.24 -12.83 19.57
C ALA A 370 -19.76 -12.71 19.13
N LEU A 371 -19.46 -13.04 17.87
CA LEU A 371 -18.14 -12.82 17.29
C LEU A 371 -17.85 -11.33 17.07
N ALA A 372 -18.85 -10.55 16.66
CA ALA A 372 -18.68 -9.12 16.45
C ALA A 372 -18.32 -8.40 17.76
N ASP A 373 -19.01 -8.74 18.85
CA ASP A 373 -18.75 -8.17 20.18
C ASP A 373 -17.36 -8.54 20.70
N SER A 374 -16.93 -9.79 20.52
CA SER A 374 -15.63 -10.25 21.03
C SER A 374 -14.45 -9.63 20.28
N CYS A 375 -14.64 -9.26 19.02
CA CYS A 375 -13.62 -8.63 18.19
C CYS A 375 -13.58 -7.10 18.30
N ALA A 376 -14.65 -6.44 18.76
CA ALA A 376 -14.83 -5.00 18.67
C ALA A 376 -13.72 -4.18 19.35
N ASN A 377 -13.47 -4.44 20.64
CA ASN A 377 -12.45 -3.74 21.42
C ASN A 377 -11.03 -3.96 20.86
N PRO A 378 -10.58 -5.21 20.63
CA PRO A 378 -9.27 -5.44 20.01
C PRO A 378 -9.11 -4.77 18.66
N PHE A 379 -10.14 -4.81 17.80
CA PHE A 379 -10.09 -4.16 16.49
C PHE A 379 -9.94 -2.65 16.62
N ARG A 380 -10.73 -2.03 17.52
CA ARG A 380 -10.73 -0.59 17.80
C ARG A 380 -9.37 -0.12 18.31
N GLU A 381 -8.77 -0.87 19.24
CA GLU A 381 -7.44 -0.55 19.78
C GLU A 381 -6.37 -0.66 18.69
N GLU A 382 -6.37 -1.77 17.94
CA GLU A 382 -5.42 -2.02 16.86
C GLU A 382 -5.50 -0.91 15.80
N ASN A 383 -6.70 -0.63 15.28
CA ASN A 383 -6.93 0.31 14.17
C ASN A 383 -7.27 1.71 14.68
N SER A 384 -6.38 2.30 15.46
CA SER A 384 -6.55 3.65 16.02
C SER A 384 -5.41 4.59 15.65
N CYS A 385 -5.68 5.90 15.65
CA CYS A 385 -4.61 6.91 15.56
C CYS A 385 -3.56 6.74 16.68
N ALA A 386 -3.99 6.27 17.85
CA ALA A 386 -3.13 5.98 19.00
C ALA A 386 -2.13 4.84 18.70
N SER A 387 -2.62 3.68 18.28
CA SER A 387 -1.79 2.53 17.88
C SER A 387 -0.86 2.86 16.70
N ASN A 388 -1.36 3.62 15.73
CA ASN A 388 -0.56 4.08 14.60
C ASN A 388 0.59 5.02 15.06
N LEU A 389 0.30 6.00 15.92
CA LEU A 389 1.30 6.91 16.49
C LEU A 389 2.36 6.16 17.31
N ASP A 390 1.96 5.23 18.16
CA ASP A 390 2.89 4.40 18.93
C ASP A 390 3.80 3.57 18.01
N GLY A 391 3.25 3.05 16.92
CA GLY A 391 3.99 2.36 15.87
C GLY A 391 5.05 3.26 15.22
N MET A 392 4.69 4.50 14.88
CA MET A 392 5.63 5.48 14.32
C MET A 392 6.76 5.80 15.30
N ILE A 393 6.44 6.13 16.56
CA ILE A 393 7.45 6.44 17.59
C ILE A 393 8.39 5.24 17.81
N ALA A 394 7.83 4.04 17.90
CA ALA A 394 8.63 2.82 18.07
C ALA A 394 9.51 2.50 16.85
N LEU A 395 9.08 2.83 15.64
CA LEU A 395 9.89 2.68 14.42
C LEU A 395 11.01 3.71 14.37
N ALA A 396 10.72 4.97 14.68
CA ALA A 396 11.70 6.05 14.74
C ALA A 396 12.82 5.74 15.75
N ALA A 397 12.47 5.22 16.92
CA ALA A 397 13.43 4.87 17.97
C ALA A 397 14.36 3.68 17.60
N LYS A 398 13.95 2.81 16.67
CA LYS A 398 14.71 1.61 16.29
C LYS A 398 15.79 1.83 15.24
N ALA A 399 15.85 3.02 14.62
CA ALA A 399 16.70 3.29 13.46
C ALA A 399 16.59 2.16 12.40
N ALA A 400 15.36 1.83 12.01
CA ALA A 400 15.11 0.69 11.14
C ALA A 400 15.82 0.82 9.78
N ASP A 401 16.44 -0.27 9.32
CA ASP A 401 16.96 -0.31 7.95
C ASP A 401 15.80 -0.30 6.95
N MET A 402 15.97 0.54 5.94
CA MET A 402 14.99 0.89 4.95
C MET A 402 15.21 0.15 3.64
N ARG A 403 16.35 -0.53 3.49
CA ARG A 403 16.64 -1.39 2.36
C ARG A 403 15.78 -2.65 2.44
N LEU A 404 15.43 -3.18 1.28
CA LEU A 404 14.75 -4.47 1.21
C LEU A 404 15.74 -5.58 1.59
N PRO A 405 15.31 -6.65 2.26
CA PRO A 405 16.18 -7.80 2.57
C PRO A 405 16.49 -8.66 1.34
N GLN A 406 15.87 -8.37 0.21
CA GLN A 406 15.89 -9.14 -1.02
C GLN A 406 15.47 -8.24 -2.19
N VAL A 407 15.72 -8.65 -3.42
CA VAL A 407 15.25 -7.95 -4.62
C VAL A 407 14.11 -8.77 -5.23
N PRO A 408 12.85 -8.27 -5.19
CA PRO A 408 11.75 -8.99 -5.82
C PRO A 408 11.95 -9.06 -7.32
N LEU A 409 11.19 -9.94 -7.98
CA LEU A 409 11.19 -10.07 -9.44
C LEU A 409 11.07 -8.70 -10.12
N THR A 410 12.13 -8.35 -10.85
CA THR A 410 12.30 -7.08 -11.54
C THR A 410 12.31 -7.32 -13.05
N ASP A 411 11.60 -6.46 -13.78
CA ASP A 411 11.52 -6.49 -15.24
C ASP A 411 12.63 -5.63 -15.85
N ALA A 412 13.40 -6.20 -16.78
CA ALA A 412 14.51 -5.57 -17.49
C ALA A 412 14.18 -5.17 -18.94
N THR A 413 12.92 -5.25 -19.33
CA THR A 413 12.41 -4.79 -20.64
C THR A 413 12.19 -3.28 -20.71
N ASP A 414 12.37 -2.63 -19.57
CA ASP A 414 12.16 -1.20 -19.38
C ASP A 414 13.36 -0.59 -18.66
N ALA A 415 13.89 0.47 -19.28
CA ALA A 415 14.96 1.28 -18.73
C ALA A 415 14.62 1.74 -17.30
N LEU A 416 13.47 2.39 -17.05
CA LEU A 416 13.31 3.06 -15.75
C LEU A 416 13.15 2.11 -14.55
N GLY A 417 12.82 0.84 -14.80
CA GLY A 417 12.61 -0.19 -13.77
C GLY A 417 13.84 -1.02 -13.36
N SER A 418 14.86 -1.15 -14.22
CA SER A 418 15.98 -2.09 -14.01
C SER A 418 17.36 -1.46 -14.10
N GLN A 419 17.48 -0.35 -14.83
CA GLN A 419 18.76 0.34 -15.12
C GLN A 419 19.61 0.69 -13.89
N HIS A 420 19.00 0.90 -12.72
CA HIS A 420 19.76 1.24 -11.51
C HIS A 420 20.47 0.02 -10.90
N TYR A 421 20.07 -1.19 -11.30
CA TYR A 421 20.82 -2.40 -11.00
C TYR A 421 21.93 -2.65 -12.02
N PHE A 422 21.82 -2.13 -13.25
CA PHE A 422 22.83 -2.33 -14.28
C PHE A 422 24.01 -1.36 -14.11
N GLY A 423 25.21 -1.93 -13.97
CA GLY A 423 26.48 -1.22 -13.96
C GLY A 423 27.10 -1.15 -15.36
N GLU A 424 28.44 -1.23 -15.43
CA GLU A 424 29.14 -1.24 -16.72
C GLU A 424 28.81 -2.48 -17.55
N GLY A 425 28.87 -2.33 -18.89
CA GLY A 425 28.76 -3.46 -19.82
C GLY A 425 27.35 -3.88 -20.21
N TRP A 426 26.35 -3.04 -19.94
CA TRP A 426 24.98 -3.20 -20.44
C TRP A 426 24.65 -2.12 -21.48
N SER A 427 23.89 -2.49 -22.51
CA SER A 427 23.31 -1.52 -23.45
C SER A 427 22.12 -0.80 -22.82
N VAL A 428 21.57 0.19 -23.52
CA VAL A 428 20.22 0.68 -23.22
C VAL A 428 19.23 -0.48 -23.42
N ALA A 429 18.18 -0.53 -22.59
CA ALA A 429 17.13 -1.53 -22.70
C ALA A 429 16.45 -1.44 -24.08
N ASP A 430 16.32 -2.58 -24.75
CA ASP A 430 15.53 -2.70 -25.97
C ASP A 430 14.06 -2.91 -25.53
N GLU A 431 13.25 -1.87 -25.70
CA GLU A 431 11.88 -1.79 -25.13
C GLU A 431 11.04 -3.04 -25.48
N GLY A 432 10.50 -3.69 -24.44
CA GLY A 432 9.69 -4.91 -24.57
C GLY A 432 10.48 -6.21 -24.79
N PHE A 433 11.80 -6.15 -24.98
CA PHE A 433 12.67 -7.33 -25.16
C PHE A 433 13.49 -7.66 -23.92
N GLY A 434 14.28 -6.70 -23.43
CA GLY A 434 15.24 -6.89 -22.35
C GLY A 434 16.47 -6.00 -22.55
N THR A 435 17.50 -6.22 -21.73
CA THR A 435 18.76 -5.46 -21.81
C THR A 435 19.89 -6.39 -22.20
N TRP A 436 20.59 -6.06 -23.29
CA TRP A 436 21.75 -6.81 -23.77
C TRP A 436 23.02 -6.38 -23.06
N SER A 437 23.92 -7.33 -22.79
CA SER A 437 25.30 -7.00 -22.49
C SER A 437 26.00 -6.43 -23.73
N ASP A 438 26.96 -5.52 -23.53
CA ASP A 438 27.83 -5.00 -24.59
C ASP A 438 29.30 -5.08 -24.14
N GLY A 439 30.01 -6.07 -24.68
CA GLY A 439 31.41 -6.35 -24.35
C GLY A 439 31.61 -7.61 -23.48
N GLU A 440 32.84 -7.80 -23.01
CA GLU A 440 33.30 -9.03 -22.34
C GLU A 440 32.93 -9.09 -20.85
N ARG A 441 32.38 -8.01 -20.31
CA ARG A 441 32.04 -7.88 -18.90
C ARG A 441 30.74 -7.10 -18.77
N ALA A 442 29.81 -7.60 -17.96
CA ALA A 442 28.56 -6.92 -17.63
C ALA A 442 28.27 -7.03 -16.12
N GLU A 443 27.95 -5.92 -15.46
CA GLU A 443 27.86 -5.85 -14.00
C GLU A 443 26.45 -5.53 -13.50
N MET A 444 26.02 -6.19 -12.44
CA MET A 444 24.79 -5.84 -11.73
C MET A 444 25.10 -5.53 -10.27
N ASN A 445 24.62 -4.39 -9.78
CA ASN A 445 24.85 -3.90 -8.42
C ASN A 445 23.53 -3.87 -7.64
N PHE A 446 23.52 -4.47 -6.46
CA PHE A 446 22.36 -4.56 -5.59
C PHE A 446 22.71 -4.08 -4.19
N THR A 447 21.84 -3.25 -3.64
CA THR A 447 21.91 -2.77 -2.26
C THR A 447 20.70 -3.30 -1.50
N ILE A 448 20.93 -4.19 -0.54
CA ILE A 448 19.91 -4.82 0.31
C ILE A 448 20.23 -4.58 1.79
N ALA A 449 19.28 -4.92 2.66
CA ALA A 449 19.54 -4.90 4.09
C ALA A 449 20.72 -5.85 4.43
N PRO A 450 21.63 -5.44 5.32
CA PRO A 450 22.76 -6.25 5.73
C PRO A 450 22.27 -7.46 6.53
N ASP A 451 23.16 -8.42 6.75
CA ASP A 451 22.85 -9.67 7.44
C ASP A 451 21.71 -10.47 6.79
N ALA A 452 21.50 -10.29 5.47
CA ALA A 452 20.53 -11.06 4.72
C ALA A 452 20.90 -12.56 4.72
N PRO A 453 19.91 -13.46 4.73
CA PRO A 453 20.17 -14.90 4.57
C PRO A 453 20.83 -15.17 3.20
N PRO A 454 21.42 -16.36 2.97
CA PRO A 454 21.87 -16.74 1.64
C PRO A 454 20.77 -16.55 0.60
N LEU A 455 21.08 -15.82 -0.48
CA LEU A 455 20.16 -15.53 -1.58
C LEU A 455 20.56 -16.27 -2.86
N PHE A 456 19.59 -16.45 -3.74
CA PHE A 456 19.78 -16.87 -5.12
C PHE A 456 19.66 -15.67 -6.04
N PHE A 457 20.63 -15.50 -6.94
CA PHE A 457 20.46 -14.71 -8.14
C PHE A 457 19.72 -15.53 -9.19
N ASN A 458 18.49 -15.11 -9.48
CA ASN A 458 17.66 -15.70 -10.51
C ASN A 458 17.63 -14.74 -11.69
N ALA A 459 17.90 -15.22 -12.90
CA ALA A 459 17.84 -14.40 -14.11
C ALA A 459 17.21 -15.17 -15.28
N LEU A 460 16.25 -14.55 -15.94
CA LEU A 460 15.74 -14.98 -17.24
C LEU A 460 16.64 -14.38 -18.31
N VAL A 461 17.43 -15.25 -18.93
CA VAL A 461 18.50 -14.85 -19.84
C VAL A 461 18.32 -15.44 -21.23
N ARG A 462 18.90 -14.76 -22.22
CA ARG A 462 19.02 -15.28 -23.58
C ARG A 462 20.44 -15.02 -24.11
N PRO A 463 21.20 -16.05 -24.52
CA PRO A 463 22.51 -15.85 -25.13
C PRO A 463 22.35 -15.37 -26.59
N PHE A 464 23.31 -14.60 -27.08
CA PHE A 464 23.43 -14.31 -28.50
C PHE A 464 24.10 -15.52 -29.18
N LEU A 465 23.33 -16.31 -29.92
CA LEU A 465 23.82 -17.50 -30.62
C LEU A 465 23.36 -17.49 -32.07
N VAL A 466 24.30 -17.69 -32.99
CA VAL A 466 24.06 -17.80 -34.43
C VAL A 466 25.03 -18.82 -35.06
N LYS A 467 24.85 -19.20 -36.33
CA LYS A 467 25.72 -20.21 -36.97
C LYS A 467 27.21 -19.82 -36.94
N GLY A 468 27.54 -18.53 -37.06
CA GLY A 468 28.91 -18.00 -36.96
C GLY A 468 29.40 -17.76 -35.53
N HIS A 469 28.56 -18.00 -34.53
CA HIS A 469 28.84 -17.81 -33.10
C HIS A 469 27.96 -18.80 -32.31
N SER A 470 28.30 -20.08 -32.42
CA SER A 470 27.44 -21.20 -32.03
C SER A 470 27.54 -21.60 -30.57
N ARG A 471 28.52 -21.07 -29.83
CA ARG A 471 28.77 -21.36 -28.43
C ARG A 471 29.13 -20.07 -27.70
N LEU A 472 28.63 -19.93 -26.48
CA LEU A 472 28.95 -18.84 -25.57
C LEU A 472 29.17 -19.39 -24.17
N ASP A 473 30.30 -19.05 -23.54
CA ASP A 473 30.59 -19.38 -22.15
C ASP A 473 30.60 -18.08 -21.33
N VAL A 474 29.88 -18.06 -20.21
CA VAL A 474 29.75 -16.91 -19.31
C VAL A 474 30.09 -17.36 -17.90
N SER A 475 31.15 -16.80 -17.32
CA SER A 475 31.48 -17.04 -15.91
C SER A 475 30.93 -15.92 -15.03
N LEU A 476 30.43 -16.27 -13.85
CA LEU A 476 29.82 -15.32 -12.93
C LEU A 476 30.64 -15.24 -11.65
N THR A 477 30.91 -14.01 -11.22
CA THR A 477 31.44 -13.72 -9.90
C THR A 477 30.46 -12.89 -9.08
N ALA A 478 30.46 -13.07 -7.77
CA ALA A 478 29.73 -12.25 -6.81
C ALA A 478 30.72 -11.66 -5.80
N ASN A 479 30.85 -10.33 -5.77
CA ASN A 479 31.90 -9.61 -5.04
C ASN A 479 33.32 -10.20 -5.28
N GLY A 480 33.61 -10.58 -6.52
CA GLY A 480 34.89 -11.18 -6.93
C GLY A 480 35.03 -12.68 -6.65
N VAL A 481 34.09 -13.33 -5.95
CA VAL A 481 34.09 -14.77 -5.71
C VAL A 481 33.40 -15.48 -6.87
N SER A 482 34.02 -16.50 -7.48
CA SER A 482 33.38 -17.31 -8.53
C SER A 482 32.17 -18.07 -7.98
N VAL A 483 31.03 -17.94 -8.64
CA VAL A 483 29.75 -18.53 -8.19
C VAL A 483 29.09 -19.43 -9.22
N ALA A 484 29.35 -19.25 -10.51
CA ALA A 484 28.80 -20.11 -11.56
C ALA A 484 29.57 -19.98 -12.88
N GLU A 485 29.37 -20.98 -13.75
CA GLU A 485 29.74 -20.94 -15.16
C GLU A 485 28.53 -21.41 -15.98
N TRP A 486 28.12 -20.63 -16.97
CA TRP A 486 27.02 -20.91 -17.87
C TRP A 486 27.55 -21.13 -19.28
N SER A 487 27.32 -22.33 -19.83
CA SER A 487 27.69 -22.67 -21.21
C SER A 487 26.45 -22.87 -22.06
N PHE A 488 26.36 -22.11 -23.15
CA PHE A 488 25.28 -22.15 -24.10
C PHE A 488 25.76 -22.68 -25.45
N ASP A 489 24.94 -23.52 -26.10
CA ASP A 489 25.26 -24.08 -27.41
C ASP A 489 24.03 -24.05 -28.33
N ILE A 490 24.19 -23.55 -29.55
CA ILE A 490 23.09 -23.42 -30.51
C ILE A 490 22.44 -24.76 -30.87
N SER A 491 23.13 -25.89 -30.70
CA SER A 491 22.54 -27.22 -30.91
C SER A 491 21.46 -27.55 -29.88
N ARG A 492 21.47 -26.92 -28.69
CA ARG A 492 20.51 -27.14 -27.61
C ARG A 492 19.32 -26.21 -27.78
N THR A 493 18.13 -26.78 -27.99
CA THR A 493 16.89 -26.00 -28.17
C THR A 493 16.62 -25.03 -27.01
N ALA A 494 16.92 -25.44 -25.76
CA ALA A 494 16.73 -24.63 -24.57
C ALA A 494 17.62 -23.37 -24.51
N ASP A 495 18.72 -23.33 -25.26
CA ASP A 495 19.66 -22.20 -25.27
C ASP A 495 19.34 -21.18 -26.39
N ARG A 496 18.39 -21.50 -27.29
CA ARG A 496 18.02 -20.61 -28.41
C ARG A 496 17.04 -19.50 -28.02
N ASP A 497 16.44 -19.61 -26.84
CA ASP A 497 15.41 -18.73 -26.33
C ASP A 497 15.68 -18.34 -24.86
N TRP A 498 14.76 -17.60 -24.27
CA TRP A 498 14.77 -17.23 -22.87
C TRP A 498 14.75 -18.45 -21.96
N SER A 499 15.73 -18.56 -21.07
CA SER A 499 15.81 -19.62 -20.07
C SER A 499 16.21 -19.06 -18.71
N TRP A 500 15.63 -19.61 -17.65
CA TRP A 500 15.99 -19.25 -16.29
C TRP A 500 17.34 -19.88 -15.91
N ARG A 501 18.16 -19.07 -15.23
CA ARG A 501 19.39 -19.48 -14.56
C ARG A 501 19.33 -19.06 -13.11
N HIS A 502 19.87 -19.91 -12.24
CA HIS A 502 19.84 -19.73 -10.78
C HIS A 502 21.24 -19.95 -10.23
N VAL A 503 21.70 -19.03 -9.40
CA VAL A 503 23.03 -19.09 -8.77
C VAL A 503 22.89 -18.74 -7.30
N GLN A 504 23.29 -19.65 -6.43
CA GLN A 504 23.33 -19.37 -5.00
C GLN A 504 24.53 -18.47 -4.69
N LEU A 505 24.28 -17.36 -4.00
CA LEU A 505 25.32 -16.46 -3.55
C LEU A 505 25.97 -16.98 -2.24
N PRO A 506 27.29 -16.83 -2.07
CA PRO A 506 27.93 -17.13 -0.79
C PRO A 506 27.30 -16.31 0.34
N ALA A 507 27.13 -16.92 1.52
CA ALA A 507 26.49 -16.27 2.67
C ALA A 507 27.17 -14.93 3.04
N ALA A 508 28.50 -14.85 2.94
CA ALA A 508 29.25 -13.63 3.19
C ALA A 508 28.94 -12.50 2.20
N VAL A 509 28.60 -12.85 0.95
CA VAL A 509 28.19 -11.88 -0.07
C VAL A 509 26.77 -11.38 0.21
N SER A 510 25.83 -12.26 0.57
CA SER A 510 24.47 -11.82 0.93
C SER A 510 24.47 -10.97 2.21
N ALA A 511 25.29 -11.33 3.20
CA ALA A 511 25.36 -10.62 4.48
C ALA A 511 25.97 -9.21 4.39
N SER A 512 26.76 -8.89 3.37
CA SER A 512 27.40 -7.57 3.23
C SER A 512 26.39 -6.44 3.01
N GLY A 513 25.21 -6.75 2.45
CA GLY A 513 24.23 -5.75 2.01
C GLY A 513 24.56 -5.08 0.67
N GLU A 514 25.80 -5.15 0.20
CA GLU A 514 26.25 -4.65 -1.10
C GLU A 514 26.76 -5.82 -1.96
N ILE A 515 26.05 -6.08 -3.05
CA ILE A 515 26.28 -7.24 -3.92
C ILE A 515 26.54 -6.75 -5.33
N GLN A 516 27.72 -7.06 -5.86
CA GLN A 516 28.06 -6.93 -7.26
C GLN A 516 28.13 -8.31 -7.90
N ILE A 517 27.29 -8.55 -8.91
CA ILE A 517 27.37 -9.73 -9.78
C ILE A 517 28.02 -9.31 -11.09
N ALA A 518 29.18 -9.88 -11.40
CA ALA A 518 29.86 -9.63 -12.66
C ALA A 518 29.78 -10.87 -13.57
N MET A 519 29.27 -10.68 -14.78
CA MET A 519 29.23 -11.66 -15.85
C MET A 519 30.43 -11.43 -16.77
N HIS A 520 31.34 -12.40 -16.84
CA HIS A 520 32.47 -12.39 -17.76
C HIS A 520 32.12 -13.26 -18.97
N ILE A 521 31.89 -12.59 -20.10
CA ILE A 521 31.39 -13.18 -21.33
C ILE A 521 32.57 -13.46 -22.23
N ARG A 522 32.80 -14.75 -22.54
CA ARG A 522 33.91 -15.15 -23.40
C ARG A 522 33.56 -14.89 -24.87
N SER A 523 34.34 -14.01 -25.50
CA SER A 523 34.27 -13.73 -26.95
C SER A 523 32.86 -13.33 -27.44
N PRO A 524 32.25 -12.26 -26.88
CA PRO A 524 31.00 -11.71 -27.38
C PRO A 524 31.15 -11.29 -28.86
N ALA A 525 30.05 -11.24 -29.59
CA ALA A 525 30.08 -10.97 -31.03
C ALA A 525 29.04 -9.92 -31.43
N SER A 526 29.40 -9.05 -32.37
CA SER A 526 28.44 -8.11 -32.94
C SER A 526 27.67 -8.71 -34.13
N PRO A 527 26.36 -8.48 -34.22
CA PRO A 527 25.59 -8.83 -35.42
C PRO A 527 26.19 -8.23 -36.70
N ARG A 528 26.78 -7.03 -36.62
CA ARG A 528 27.48 -6.37 -37.74
C ARG A 528 28.72 -7.15 -38.19
N SER A 529 29.59 -7.59 -37.28
CA SER A 529 30.80 -8.33 -37.66
C SER A 529 30.48 -9.68 -38.28
N LEU A 530 29.32 -10.25 -37.94
CA LEU A 530 28.79 -11.49 -38.51
C LEU A 530 27.93 -11.28 -39.77
N GLY A 531 27.78 -10.04 -40.25
CA GLY A 531 27.03 -9.72 -41.47
C GLY A 531 25.51 -9.89 -41.34
N LEU A 532 24.96 -9.84 -40.12
CA LEU A 532 23.54 -10.08 -39.85
C LEU A 532 22.70 -8.80 -39.83
N SER A 533 23.27 -7.68 -39.38
CA SER A 533 22.59 -6.39 -39.32
C SER A 533 23.58 -5.23 -39.19
N THR A 534 23.10 -4.00 -38.99
CA THR A 534 23.93 -2.82 -38.70
C THR A 534 24.30 -2.68 -37.22
N ASP A 535 23.80 -3.55 -36.33
CA ASP A 535 24.06 -3.48 -34.89
C ASP A 535 25.54 -3.79 -34.56
N SER A 536 26.25 -2.77 -34.03
CA SER A 536 27.68 -2.87 -33.68
C SER A 536 27.96 -3.33 -32.26
N ARG A 537 26.94 -3.46 -31.40
CA ARG A 537 27.13 -3.90 -30.01
C ARG A 537 27.76 -5.29 -29.99
N ASN A 538 28.72 -5.52 -29.11
CA ASN A 538 29.29 -6.85 -28.92
C ASN A 538 28.39 -7.64 -27.97
N LEU A 539 27.37 -8.27 -28.54
CA LEU A 539 26.31 -8.95 -27.80
C LEU A 539 26.84 -10.26 -27.19
N GLY A 540 26.46 -10.47 -25.93
CA GLY A 540 26.75 -11.68 -25.18
C GLY A 540 25.48 -12.32 -24.67
N ILE A 541 24.94 -11.78 -23.58
CA ILE A 541 23.75 -12.28 -22.90
C ILE A 541 22.74 -11.15 -22.69
N ALA A 542 21.46 -11.41 -22.95
CA ALA A 542 20.37 -10.52 -22.60
C ALA A 542 19.74 -10.95 -21.28
N ILE A 543 19.30 -9.97 -20.48
CA ILE A 543 18.45 -10.19 -19.31
C ILE A 543 17.07 -9.59 -19.57
N ARG A 544 16.02 -10.35 -19.28
CA ARG A 544 14.63 -9.88 -19.32
C ARG A 544 14.00 -9.73 -17.95
N GLN A 545 14.33 -10.63 -17.02
CA GLN A 545 13.85 -10.56 -15.65
C GLN A 545 14.93 -11.07 -14.71
N PHE A 546 14.94 -10.55 -13.48
CA PHE A 546 15.85 -11.05 -12.45
C PHE A 546 15.31 -10.83 -11.04
N SER A 547 15.87 -11.53 -10.06
CA SER A 547 15.60 -11.33 -8.64
C SER A 547 16.79 -11.76 -7.77
N LEU A 548 16.82 -11.28 -6.53
CA LEU A 548 17.62 -11.83 -5.44
C LEU A 548 16.66 -12.31 -4.36
N GLU A 549 16.47 -13.63 -4.24
CA GLU A 549 15.47 -14.20 -3.33
C GLU A 549 16.03 -15.39 -2.52
N PRO A 550 15.45 -15.73 -1.35
CA PRO A 550 15.92 -16.86 -0.53
C PRO A 550 15.84 -18.24 -1.19
N GLU A 551 15.14 -18.35 -2.32
CA GLU A 551 14.89 -19.62 -3.01
C GLU A 551 15.25 -19.48 -4.49
N ALA A 552 15.80 -20.56 -5.07
CA ALA A 552 15.95 -20.67 -6.51
C ALA A 552 14.55 -20.68 -7.14
N HIS A 553 14.28 -19.70 -8.00
CA HIS A 553 12.95 -19.51 -8.52
C HIS A 553 12.93 -19.14 -9.98
N ALA A 554 12.23 -19.96 -10.77
CA ALA A 554 11.73 -19.61 -12.08
C ALA A 554 10.22 -19.34 -11.92
N PRO A 555 9.75 -18.08 -11.93
CA PRO A 555 8.33 -17.80 -12.00
C PRO A 555 7.77 -18.49 -13.24
N GLY A 556 7.01 -19.57 -13.03
CA GLY A 556 5.97 -19.95 -13.96
C GLY A 556 4.97 -18.80 -14.01
N GLY A 557 4.44 -18.50 -15.19
CA GLY A 557 3.44 -17.43 -15.34
C GLY A 557 2.38 -17.52 -14.24
N ASP A 558 2.19 -16.39 -13.56
CA ASP A 558 1.31 -16.16 -12.40
C ASP A 558 1.80 -16.71 -11.04
N GLN A 559 2.49 -15.85 -10.26
CA GLN A 559 2.76 -16.07 -8.83
C GLN A 559 2.52 -14.81 -7.98
N SER A 560 1.30 -14.29 -8.00
CA SER A 560 0.86 -13.30 -7.00
C SER A 560 0.44 -13.92 -5.65
N GLU A 561 0.55 -15.25 -5.48
CA GLU A 561 0.14 -15.97 -4.26
C GLU A 561 1.25 -16.83 -3.63
N ARG A 562 2.46 -16.27 -3.42
CA ARG A 562 3.35 -16.83 -2.39
C ARG A 562 2.74 -16.57 -1.00
N PRO A 563 3.10 -17.36 0.05
CA PRO A 563 2.51 -17.19 1.38
C PRO A 563 2.74 -15.76 1.82
N THR A 564 1.66 -14.99 1.83
CA THR A 564 1.70 -13.54 1.89
C THR A 564 2.45 -13.10 3.15
N VAL A 565 3.02 -11.90 3.13
CA VAL A 565 3.49 -11.21 4.35
C VAL A 565 2.44 -11.37 5.47
N LEU A 566 1.16 -11.40 5.12
CA LEU A 566 0.01 -11.82 5.93
C LEU A 566 0.23 -13.12 6.71
N ALA A 567 0.63 -14.24 6.10
CA ALA A 567 0.86 -15.51 6.78
C ALA A 567 1.99 -15.43 7.83
N ARG A 568 3.07 -14.69 7.53
CA ARG A 568 4.20 -14.46 8.47
C ARG A 568 3.81 -13.48 9.58
N LEU A 569 3.09 -12.41 9.25
CA LEU A 569 2.57 -11.44 10.22
C LEU A 569 1.52 -12.08 11.14
N ARG A 570 0.60 -12.90 10.59
CA ARG A 570 -0.37 -13.74 11.31
C ARG A 570 0.31 -14.62 12.35
N ARG A 571 1.42 -15.28 11.99
CA ARG A 571 2.21 -16.11 12.92
C ARG A 571 2.82 -15.28 14.05
N ARG A 572 3.32 -14.08 13.74
CA ARG A 572 3.99 -13.19 14.69
C ARG A 572 3.00 -12.51 15.65
N ILE A 573 1.84 -12.07 15.15
CA ILE A 573 0.74 -11.48 15.93
C ILE A 573 0.13 -12.55 16.85
N ARG A 574 -0.17 -13.76 16.33
CA ARG A 574 -0.65 -14.88 17.16
C ARG A 574 0.33 -15.24 18.29
N ARG A 575 1.63 -15.18 18.04
CA ARG A 575 2.65 -15.45 19.08
C ARG A 575 2.65 -14.38 20.17
N LYS A 576 2.51 -13.09 19.80
CA LYS A 576 2.42 -11.99 20.76
C LYS A 576 1.13 -12.04 21.59
N LEU A 577 -0.01 -12.30 20.97
CA LEU A 577 -1.30 -12.42 21.68
C LEU A 577 -1.31 -13.61 22.66
N ARG A 578 -0.72 -14.76 22.29
CA ARG A 578 -0.57 -15.89 23.22
C ARG A 578 0.35 -15.57 24.40
N GLN A 579 1.40 -14.78 24.21
CA GLN A 579 2.29 -14.37 25.30
C GLN A 579 1.64 -13.35 26.26
N VAL A 580 0.65 -12.60 25.80
CA VAL A 580 -0.10 -11.63 26.63
C VAL A 580 -1.30 -12.30 27.34
N LEU A 581 -1.81 -13.41 26.79
CA LEU A 581 -2.99 -14.14 27.30
C LEU A 581 -2.65 -15.42 28.08
N SER A 582 -1.38 -15.79 28.21
CA SER A 582 -0.97 -16.84 29.15
C SER A 582 -1.00 -16.27 30.56
N PRO A 583 -1.80 -16.84 31.49
CA PRO A 583 -1.60 -16.58 32.91
C PRO A 583 -0.18 -16.99 33.28
N SER A 584 0.48 -16.17 34.08
CA SER A 584 1.71 -16.57 34.76
C SER A 584 1.44 -17.85 35.56
N GLU A 585 2.05 -18.95 35.15
CA GLU A 585 2.46 -20.01 36.08
C GLU A 585 3.92 -19.76 36.49
#